data_AF-A0A930AQN8-F1
#
_entry.id   AF-A0A930AQN8-F1
#
_cell.length_a   1.000
_cell.length_b   1.000
_cell.length_c   1.000
_cell.angle_alpha   90.00
_cell.angle_beta   90.00
_cell.angle_gamma   90.00
#
_symmetry.space_group_name_H-M   'P 1'
#
loop_
_entity.id
_entity.type
_entity.pdbx_description
1 polymer ?
#
loop_
_entity_poly.entity_id
_entity_poly.type
_entity_poly.pdbx_seq_one_letter_code
_entity_poly.pdbx_strand_id
1 'polypeptide(L)'
;MSAHDILNNPFLNKGTAFTLEEREKLGLVGMLPPYVQTIEEQARQTYAQMETKANDLEKRLFLMQIFNTNRTLFYYMFSQHLAEFNPIVYDPTIADTIENYSDLFIDPQYAAYLDINHPENIEATLKNAAGDREIRLIVVTDAEGILGIGDWGTNGVDISVGKLMVYTAAAGIDPSMVLPLVIDAGTNRKELLENPNYLGNRHERVRGDRYYDFVDQFVQTAERLFPKLYLHWEDFGRSNAANILEKYRKQIPTFNDDIQGTGIVTLGGIFGSLAITGGKLADQVYLCFGGGTAGAGIASRVLREMVSEGVPEEEAYKRFFMVDKQGLLFDDMDDLTPQQRPFAKKRSDYPNADKLT
;
A
#
# COMPACT_ATOMS: atom_id res chain seq x y z
N MET A 1 14.41 29.39 6.54
CA MET A 1 15.00 28.23 5.86
C MET A 1 16.30 28.68 5.24
N SER A 2 17.42 28.03 5.57
CA SER A 2 18.73 28.34 4.99
C SER A 2 18.80 27.85 3.52
N ALA A 3 19.81 28.30 2.78
CA ALA A 3 20.07 27.82 1.42
C ALA A 3 20.30 26.29 1.37
N HIS A 4 21.00 25.74 2.38
CA HIS A 4 21.19 24.29 2.52
C HIS A 4 19.88 23.55 2.81
N ASP A 5 19.02 24.12 3.66
CA ASP A 5 17.72 23.51 3.98
C ASP A 5 16.84 23.41 2.72
N ILE A 6 16.90 24.40 1.82
CA ILE A 6 16.16 24.38 0.55
C ILE A 6 16.67 23.25 -0.37
N LEU A 7 17.99 23.12 -0.52
CA LEU A 7 18.59 22.08 -1.36
C LEU A 7 18.36 20.67 -0.81
N ASN A 8 18.25 20.53 0.51
CA ASN A 8 18.00 19.25 1.18
C ASN A 8 16.51 18.94 1.37
N ASN A 9 15.61 19.86 1.01
CA ASN A 9 14.16 19.63 1.08
C ASN A 9 13.65 19.16 -0.29
N PRO A 10 13.27 17.88 -0.46
CA PRO A 10 12.88 17.33 -1.75
C PRO A 10 11.57 17.87 -2.32
N PHE A 11 10.77 18.57 -1.50
CA PHE A 11 9.57 19.26 -1.96
C PHE A 11 9.86 20.64 -2.56
N LEU A 12 11.02 21.23 -2.23
CA LEU A 12 11.40 22.59 -2.65
C LEU A 12 12.57 22.59 -3.62
N ASN A 13 13.45 21.60 -3.54
CA ASN A 13 14.65 21.52 -4.34
C ASN A 13 14.32 21.34 -5.83
N LYS A 14 14.82 22.27 -6.65
CA LYS A 14 14.75 22.22 -8.11
C LYS A 14 16.06 21.79 -8.76
N GLY A 15 17.10 21.51 -7.96
CA GLY A 15 18.45 21.24 -8.44
C GLY A 15 18.96 22.37 -9.33
N THR A 16 19.49 22.03 -10.49
CA THR A 16 19.98 22.99 -11.51
C THR A 16 18.89 23.85 -12.16
N ALA A 17 17.60 23.58 -11.93
CA ALA A 17 16.50 24.34 -12.50
C ALA A 17 16.08 25.59 -11.69
N PHE A 18 16.73 25.87 -10.56
CA PHE A 18 16.58 27.19 -9.93
C PHE A 18 17.05 28.29 -10.87
N THR A 19 16.20 29.28 -11.14
CA THR A 19 16.54 30.43 -11.98
C THR A 19 17.59 31.30 -11.32
N LEU A 20 18.28 32.17 -12.08
CA LEU A 20 19.26 33.09 -11.48
C LEU A 20 18.63 33.99 -10.42
N GLU A 21 17.41 34.49 -10.66
CA GLU A 21 16.65 35.30 -9.70
C GLU A 21 16.32 34.50 -8.42
N GLU A 22 15.87 33.25 -8.55
CA GLU A 22 15.62 32.38 -7.41
C GLU A 22 16.90 32.12 -6.63
N ARG A 23 18.03 31.91 -7.32
CA ARG A 23 19.32 31.69 -6.66
C ARG A 23 19.77 32.91 -5.87
N GLU A 24 19.61 34.12 -6.39
CA GLU A 24 19.90 35.35 -5.65
C GLU A 24 18.98 35.49 -4.43
N LYS A 25 17.67 35.35 -4.62
CA LYS A 25 16.67 35.52 -3.56
C LYS A 25 16.80 34.49 -2.43
N LEU A 26 17.18 33.25 -2.77
CA LEU A 26 17.30 32.13 -1.83
C LEU A 26 18.73 31.95 -1.29
N GLY A 27 19.69 32.77 -1.72
CA GLY A 27 21.08 32.69 -1.29
C GLY A 27 21.84 31.47 -1.85
N LEU A 28 21.46 30.96 -3.03
CA LEU A 28 22.05 29.81 -3.70
C LEU A 28 23.17 30.19 -4.70
N VAL A 29 23.50 31.47 -4.84
CA VAL A 29 24.57 31.93 -5.75
C VAL A 29 25.89 31.27 -5.38
N GLY A 30 26.51 30.57 -6.33
CA GLY A 30 27.75 29.81 -6.12
C GLY A 30 27.57 28.40 -5.53
N MET A 31 26.36 27.99 -5.17
CA MET A 31 26.08 26.64 -4.62
C MET A 31 25.70 25.60 -5.68
N LEU A 32 25.40 26.04 -6.90
CA LEU A 32 24.96 25.19 -8.02
C LEU A 32 25.80 25.51 -9.27
N PRO A 33 25.97 24.54 -10.20
CA PRO A 33 26.59 24.81 -11.49
C PRO A 33 25.96 26.03 -12.21
N PRO A 34 26.74 26.83 -12.96
CA PRO A 34 26.26 28.12 -13.49
C PRO A 34 25.17 28.00 -14.56
N TYR A 35 25.11 26.87 -15.27
CA TYR A 35 24.03 26.61 -16.23
C TYR A 35 22.71 26.36 -15.50
N VAL A 36 21.63 26.98 -15.97
CA VAL A 36 20.27 26.77 -15.48
C VAL A 36 19.59 25.80 -16.45
N GLN A 37 19.25 24.61 -15.97
CA GLN A 37 18.56 23.62 -16.79
C GLN A 37 17.04 23.87 -16.79
N THR A 38 16.36 23.50 -17.87
CA THR A 38 14.90 23.29 -17.83
C THR A 38 14.57 21.94 -17.21
N ILE A 39 13.31 21.73 -16.81
CA ILE A 39 12.87 20.43 -16.26
C ILE A 39 12.97 19.31 -17.30
N GLU A 40 12.77 19.62 -18.59
CA GLU A 40 12.92 18.69 -19.70
C GLU A 40 14.38 18.26 -19.88
N GLU A 41 15.34 19.18 -19.73
CA GLU A 41 16.76 18.87 -19.76
C GLU A 41 17.17 17.97 -18.60
N GLN A 42 16.69 18.27 -17.38
CA GLN A 42 16.90 17.44 -16.20
C GLN A 42 16.30 16.04 -16.39
N ALA A 43 15.06 15.96 -16.90
CA ALA A 43 14.36 14.70 -17.13
C ALA A 43 15.10 13.83 -18.15
N ARG A 44 15.50 14.39 -19.29
CA ARG A 44 16.26 13.67 -20.32
C ARG A 44 17.60 13.15 -19.78
N GLN A 45 18.32 13.96 -19.00
CA GLN A 45 19.59 13.57 -18.40
C GLN A 45 19.40 12.46 -17.35
N THR A 46 18.36 12.57 -16.53
CA THR A 46 18.07 11.62 -15.45
C THR A 46 17.58 10.29 -16.03
N TYR A 47 16.71 10.34 -17.04
CA TYR A 47 16.26 9.14 -17.77
C TYR A 47 17.44 8.41 -18.43
N ALA A 48 18.33 9.14 -19.11
CA ALA A 48 19.52 8.54 -19.71
C ALA A 48 20.42 7.85 -18.68
N GLN A 49 20.51 8.37 -17.44
CA GLN A 49 21.25 7.72 -16.35
C GLN A 49 20.53 6.48 -15.82
N MET A 50 19.21 6.52 -15.68
CA MET A 50 18.40 5.35 -15.29
C MET A 50 18.59 4.19 -16.29
N GLU A 51 18.66 4.49 -17.59
CA GLU A 51 18.86 3.48 -18.63
C GLU A 51 20.25 2.82 -18.60
N THR A 52 21.22 3.37 -17.84
CA THR A 52 22.53 2.71 -17.64
C THR A 52 22.52 1.65 -16.54
N LYS A 53 21.44 1.54 -15.77
CA LYS A 53 21.34 0.59 -14.65
C LYS A 53 21.13 -0.83 -15.16
N ALA A 54 21.75 -1.81 -14.50
CA ALA A 54 21.85 -3.16 -15.00
C ALA A 54 20.54 -3.95 -14.93
N ASN A 55 19.68 -3.63 -13.96
CA ASN A 55 18.43 -4.33 -13.69
C ASN A 55 17.41 -3.38 -13.03
N ASP A 56 16.17 -3.84 -12.88
CA ASP A 56 15.07 -3.02 -12.36
C ASP A 56 15.27 -2.61 -10.90
N LEU A 57 15.91 -3.44 -10.07
CA LEU A 57 16.27 -3.06 -8.69
C LEU A 57 17.22 -1.86 -8.68
N GLU A 58 18.27 -1.86 -9.50
CA GLU A 58 19.18 -0.71 -9.62
C GLU A 58 18.48 0.52 -10.20
N LYS A 59 17.55 0.34 -11.16
CA LYS A 59 16.70 1.43 -11.65
C LYS A 59 15.84 2.01 -10.54
N ARG A 60 15.20 1.17 -9.72
CA ARG A 60 14.38 1.56 -8.57
C ARG A 60 15.20 2.35 -7.56
N LEU A 61 16.36 1.85 -7.13
CA LEU A 61 17.23 2.55 -6.17
C LEU A 61 17.65 3.93 -6.70
N PHE A 62 17.97 4.03 -7.99
CA PHE A 62 18.27 5.31 -8.63
C PHE A 62 17.05 6.26 -8.62
N LEU A 63 15.86 5.76 -8.98
CA LEU A 63 14.64 6.56 -8.94
C LEU A 63 14.29 7.00 -7.50
N MET A 64 14.56 6.18 -6.48
CA MET A 64 14.39 6.56 -5.08
C MET A 64 15.35 7.67 -4.66
N GLN A 65 16.58 7.69 -5.18
CA GLN A 65 17.50 8.80 -4.97
C GLN A 65 16.92 10.11 -5.53
N ILE A 66 16.28 10.08 -6.70
CA ILE A 66 15.60 11.26 -7.27
C ILE A 66 14.40 11.64 -6.40
N PHE A 67 13.57 10.68 -6.01
CA PHE A 67 12.43 10.93 -5.12
C PHE A 67 12.83 11.59 -3.79
N ASN A 68 13.93 11.12 -3.19
CA ASN A 68 14.44 11.63 -1.92
C ASN A 68 15.11 13.01 -2.01
N THR A 69 15.41 13.50 -3.23
CA THR A 69 16.14 14.76 -3.42
C THR A 69 15.38 15.81 -4.21
N ASN A 70 14.51 15.43 -5.15
CA ASN A 70 13.73 16.32 -6.01
C ASN A 70 12.44 15.62 -6.47
N ARG A 71 11.36 15.78 -5.68
CA ARG A 71 10.05 15.18 -5.97
C ARG A 71 9.43 15.73 -7.24
N THR A 72 9.63 17.01 -7.56
CA THR A 72 9.11 17.61 -8.79
C THR A 72 9.67 16.91 -10.02
N LEU A 73 10.98 16.68 -10.07
CA LEU A 73 11.62 15.97 -11.19
C LEU A 73 11.18 14.50 -11.24
N PHE A 74 11.14 13.81 -10.09
CA PHE A 74 10.67 12.42 -10.02
C PHE A 74 9.26 12.27 -10.60
N TYR A 75 8.30 13.05 -10.14
CA TYR A 75 6.91 12.96 -10.62
C TYR A 75 6.73 13.50 -12.03
N TYR A 76 7.53 14.50 -12.44
CA TYR A 76 7.55 14.93 -13.84
C TYR A 76 7.93 13.75 -14.75
N MET A 77 9.02 13.04 -14.46
CA MET A 77 9.41 11.85 -15.22
C MET A 77 8.36 10.73 -15.14
N PHE A 78 7.86 10.42 -13.95
CA PHE A 78 6.88 9.35 -13.76
C PHE A 78 5.59 9.62 -14.56
N SER A 79 5.13 10.88 -14.63
CA SER A 79 3.95 11.25 -15.43
C SER A 79 4.11 10.99 -16.94
N GLN A 80 5.34 11.07 -17.47
CA GLN A 80 5.63 10.84 -18.88
C GLN A 80 5.82 9.35 -19.21
N HIS A 81 6.19 8.55 -18.20
CA HIS A 81 6.59 7.15 -18.34
C HIS A 81 5.79 6.20 -17.44
N LEU A 82 4.51 6.52 -17.16
CA LEU A 82 3.72 5.83 -16.13
C LEU A 82 3.75 4.29 -16.27
N ALA A 83 3.51 3.77 -17.48
CA ALA A 83 3.48 2.33 -17.73
C ALA A 83 4.86 1.64 -17.58
N GLU A 84 5.93 2.36 -17.88
CA GLU A 84 7.31 1.88 -17.79
C GLU A 84 7.83 1.93 -16.35
N PHE A 85 7.52 3.02 -15.64
CA PHE A 85 8.04 3.25 -14.28
C PHE A 85 7.24 2.51 -13.23
N ASN A 86 5.95 2.25 -13.45
CA ASN A 86 5.11 1.56 -12.47
C ASN A 86 5.68 0.19 -12.03
N PRO A 87 6.10 -0.73 -12.94
CA PRO A 87 6.68 -2.00 -12.52
C PRO A 87 8.07 -1.91 -11.84
N ILE A 88 8.75 -0.76 -11.97
CA ILE A 88 10.03 -0.48 -11.31
C ILE A 88 9.82 0.15 -9.92
N VAL A 89 8.87 1.08 -9.81
CA VAL A 89 8.56 1.84 -8.57
C VAL A 89 7.55 1.11 -7.68
N TYR A 90 6.83 0.15 -8.20
CA TYR A 90 5.85 -0.65 -7.47
C TYR A 90 6.07 -2.14 -7.78
N ASP A 91 5.01 -2.94 -7.81
CA ASP A 91 5.05 -4.36 -8.13
C ASP A 91 5.49 -4.61 -9.60
N PRO A 92 6.44 -5.53 -9.87
CA PRO A 92 7.03 -6.51 -8.94
C PRO A 92 8.29 -6.07 -8.19
N THR A 93 9.02 -5.05 -8.68
CA THR A 93 10.38 -4.72 -8.20
C THR A 93 10.41 -4.24 -6.74
N ILE A 94 9.32 -3.67 -6.23
CA ILE A 94 9.20 -3.24 -4.84
C ILE A 94 9.36 -4.40 -3.84
N ALA A 95 9.03 -5.63 -4.24
CA ALA A 95 9.24 -6.80 -3.39
C ALA A 95 10.73 -6.93 -3.03
N ASP A 96 11.63 -6.84 -4.01
CA ASP A 96 13.08 -6.94 -3.78
C ASP A 96 13.60 -5.91 -2.77
N THR A 97 13.07 -4.68 -2.78
CA THR A 97 13.46 -3.67 -1.79
C THR A 97 12.84 -3.90 -0.43
N ILE A 98 11.63 -4.46 -0.33
CA ILE A 98 11.03 -4.87 0.94
C ILE A 98 11.83 -6.00 1.56
N GLU A 99 12.18 -7.03 0.79
CA GLU A 99 12.92 -8.18 1.32
C GLU A 99 14.28 -7.77 1.89
N ASN A 100 14.91 -6.74 1.30
CA ASN A 100 16.22 -6.23 1.68
C ASN A 100 16.18 -4.84 2.35
N TYR A 101 15.02 -4.37 2.81
CA TYR A 101 14.82 -2.98 3.23
C TYR A 101 15.80 -2.54 4.32
N SER A 102 15.94 -3.37 5.36
CA SER A 102 16.86 -3.10 6.47
C SER A 102 18.33 -3.04 6.04
N ASP A 103 18.73 -3.84 5.05
CA ASP A 103 20.10 -3.86 4.52
C ASP A 103 20.37 -2.70 3.56
N LEU A 104 19.33 -2.21 2.86
CA LEU A 104 19.40 -1.13 1.88
C LEU A 104 19.00 0.25 2.45
N PHE A 105 18.66 0.33 3.74
CA PHE A 105 18.12 1.54 4.33
C PHE A 105 19.11 2.72 4.26
N ILE A 106 18.66 3.83 3.65
CA ILE A 106 19.42 5.08 3.54
C ILE A 106 18.60 6.27 4.01
N ASP A 107 17.31 6.29 3.71
CA ASP A 107 16.39 7.41 3.98
C ASP A 107 15.02 6.87 4.38
N PRO A 108 14.34 7.46 5.39
CA PRO A 108 13.02 7.02 5.84
C PRO A 108 11.88 7.42 4.89
N GLN A 109 12.15 8.20 3.85
CA GLN A 109 11.20 8.65 2.83
C GLN A 109 9.96 9.35 3.40
N TYR A 110 10.16 10.06 4.52
CA TYR A 110 9.10 10.73 5.29
C TYR A 110 8.02 9.77 5.80
N ALA A 111 8.35 8.49 5.99
CA ALA A 111 7.48 7.52 6.63
C ALA A 111 7.42 7.69 8.14
N ALA A 112 6.27 7.37 8.72
CA ALA A 112 6.07 7.23 10.15
C ALA A 112 6.22 5.77 10.58
N TYR A 113 6.92 5.55 11.70
CA TYR A 113 7.14 4.23 12.29
C TYR A 113 6.52 4.21 13.68
N LEU A 114 5.37 3.54 13.81
CA LEU A 114 4.68 3.40 15.08
C LEU A 114 5.11 2.09 15.76
N ASP A 115 5.74 2.19 16.92
CA ASP A 115 6.18 1.04 17.72
C ASP A 115 5.12 0.66 18.76
N ILE A 116 4.64 -0.58 18.70
CA ILE A 116 3.63 -1.12 19.63
C ILE A 116 4.08 -1.18 21.10
N ASN A 117 5.39 -1.07 21.35
CA ASN A 117 5.95 -1.02 22.70
C ASN A 117 5.92 0.39 23.30
N HIS A 118 5.65 1.41 22.47
CA HIS A 118 5.65 2.82 22.87
C HIS A 118 4.39 3.58 22.40
N PRO A 119 3.17 3.16 22.82
CA PRO A 119 1.91 3.84 22.47
C PRO A 119 1.88 5.32 22.85
N GLU A 120 2.62 5.73 23.89
CA GLU A 120 2.76 7.12 24.31
C GLU A 120 3.41 8.01 23.23
N ASN A 121 4.16 7.43 22.30
CA ASN A 121 4.87 8.17 21.26
C ASN A 121 4.05 8.40 19.99
N ILE A 122 2.85 7.83 19.85
CA ILE A 122 2.02 7.92 18.63
C ILE A 122 1.86 9.38 18.16
N GLU A 123 1.47 10.29 19.05
CA GLU A 123 1.27 11.70 18.68
C GLU A 123 2.58 12.39 18.26
N ALA A 124 3.68 12.10 18.96
CA ALA A 124 4.99 12.64 18.61
C ALA A 124 5.47 12.12 17.25
N THR A 125 5.33 10.82 16.99
CA THR A 125 5.68 10.21 15.71
C THR A 125 4.91 10.84 14.55
N LEU A 126 3.58 10.97 14.68
CA LEU A 126 2.75 11.55 13.63
C LEU A 126 3.11 13.02 13.35
N LYS A 127 3.33 13.84 14.39
CA LYS A 127 3.75 15.25 14.22
C LYS A 127 5.14 15.36 13.58
N ASN A 128 6.09 14.57 14.05
CA ASN A 128 7.46 14.62 13.56
C ASN A 128 7.56 14.16 12.09
N ALA A 129 6.87 13.06 11.74
CA ALA A 129 6.85 12.57 10.37
C ALA A 129 6.11 13.53 9.43
N ALA A 130 4.99 14.12 9.87
CA ALA A 130 4.27 15.11 9.07
C ALA A 130 5.08 16.41 8.87
N GLY A 131 5.76 16.89 9.92
CA GLY A 131 6.37 18.22 9.93
C GLY A 131 5.29 19.30 9.75
N ASP A 132 5.57 20.31 8.93
CA ASP A 132 4.63 21.40 8.63
C ASP A 132 3.59 21.05 7.53
N ARG A 133 3.53 19.79 7.10
CA ARG A 133 2.68 19.35 6.00
C ARG A 133 1.22 19.15 6.44
N GLU A 134 0.27 19.63 5.64
CA GLU A 134 -1.16 19.31 5.81
C GLU A 134 -1.46 17.90 5.30
N ILE A 135 -1.29 16.89 6.15
CA ILE A 135 -1.59 15.50 5.79
C ILE A 135 -3.11 15.31 5.61
N ARG A 136 -3.48 14.68 4.49
CA ARG A 136 -4.86 14.34 4.10
C ARG A 136 -5.03 12.88 3.70
N LEU A 137 -3.94 12.18 3.43
CA LEU A 137 -3.95 10.75 3.09
C LEU A 137 -2.84 10.04 3.85
N ILE A 138 -3.21 9.00 4.60
CA ILE A 138 -2.24 8.06 5.17
C ILE A 138 -2.48 6.71 4.49
N VAL A 139 -1.41 6.14 3.94
CA VAL A 139 -1.36 4.69 3.68
C VAL A 139 -0.62 4.08 4.83
N VAL A 140 -1.31 3.20 5.55
CA VAL A 140 -0.78 2.49 6.72
C VAL A 140 -0.76 1.00 6.42
N THR A 141 0.31 0.33 6.88
CA THR A 141 0.44 -1.13 6.87
C THR A 141 0.95 -1.64 8.23
N ASP A 142 0.61 -2.87 8.61
CA ASP A 142 1.36 -3.62 9.63
C ASP A 142 2.29 -4.68 9.00
N ALA A 143 2.30 -4.76 7.67
CA ALA A 143 3.13 -5.61 6.84
C ALA A 143 3.08 -7.11 7.18
N GLU A 144 1.97 -7.59 7.76
CA GLU A 144 1.80 -9.02 8.03
C GLU A 144 1.43 -9.80 6.76
N GLY A 145 0.74 -9.16 5.82
CA GLY A 145 0.19 -9.78 4.62
C GLY A 145 0.65 -9.11 3.33
N ILE A 146 1.94 -8.77 3.20
CA ILE A 146 2.47 -8.06 2.02
C ILE A 146 2.30 -8.91 0.76
N LEU A 147 1.46 -8.44 -0.17
CA LEU A 147 1.25 -9.05 -1.49
C LEU A 147 1.09 -10.59 -1.39
N GLY A 148 1.96 -11.34 -2.08
CA GLY A 148 2.12 -12.79 -1.95
C GLY A 148 3.36 -13.21 -1.17
N ILE A 149 4.13 -12.27 -0.62
CA ILE A 149 5.43 -12.50 0.03
C ILE A 149 5.33 -12.59 1.56
N GLY A 150 4.20 -12.21 2.16
CA GLY A 150 3.84 -12.48 3.55
C GLY A 150 4.34 -11.45 4.57
N ASP A 151 4.73 -11.92 5.75
CA ASP A 151 5.10 -11.06 6.88
C ASP A 151 6.50 -10.47 6.70
N TRP A 152 6.62 -9.14 6.59
CA TRP A 152 7.92 -8.44 6.49
C TRP A 152 8.16 -7.41 7.60
N GLY A 153 7.25 -7.32 8.57
CA GLY A 153 7.30 -6.33 9.66
C GLY A 153 7.68 -4.94 9.16
N THR A 154 8.58 -4.26 9.87
CA THR A 154 8.99 -2.88 9.51
C THR A 154 9.54 -2.70 8.10
N ASN A 155 10.10 -3.74 7.48
CA ASN A 155 10.56 -3.66 6.09
C ASN A 155 9.43 -3.37 5.09
N GLY A 156 8.19 -3.76 5.42
CA GLY A 156 7.02 -3.54 4.55
C GLY A 156 6.56 -2.09 4.43
N VAL A 157 7.18 -1.14 5.15
CA VAL A 157 6.87 0.29 5.03
C VAL A 157 6.99 0.79 3.58
N ASP A 158 7.87 0.16 2.79
CA ASP A 158 8.07 0.47 1.37
C ASP A 158 6.78 0.37 0.56
N ILE A 159 5.85 -0.54 0.90
CA ILE A 159 4.54 -0.61 0.24
C ILE A 159 3.76 0.69 0.43
N SER A 160 3.74 1.22 1.66
CA SER A 160 3.03 2.47 1.94
C SER A 160 3.62 3.63 1.14
N VAL A 161 4.96 3.66 1.00
CA VAL A 161 5.65 4.66 0.17
C VAL A 161 5.28 4.47 -1.31
N GLY A 162 5.38 3.25 -1.84
CA GLY A 162 5.11 2.91 -3.23
C GLY A 162 3.67 3.23 -3.65
N LYS A 163 2.68 2.88 -2.83
CA LYS A 163 1.27 3.24 -3.07
C LYS A 163 1.10 4.75 -3.18
N LEU A 164 1.68 5.51 -2.27
CA LEU A 164 1.59 6.97 -2.28
C LEU A 164 2.29 7.61 -3.48
N MET A 165 3.37 7.01 -3.99
CA MET A 165 3.96 7.41 -5.27
C MET A 165 2.96 7.22 -6.42
N VAL A 166 2.26 6.08 -6.47
CA VAL A 166 1.23 5.81 -7.48
C VAL A 166 0.03 6.75 -7.34
N TYR A 167 -0.42 7.08 -6.12
CA TYR A 167 -1.48 8.09 -5.91
C TYR A 167 -1.14 9.43 -6.56
N THR A 168 0.08 9.92 -6.38
CA THR A 168 0.50 11.17 -7.02
C THR A 168 0.63 11.00 -8.54
N ALA A 169 1.29 9.95 -9.01
CA ALA A 169 1.57 9.78 -10.44
C ALA A 169 0.31 9.50 -11.28
N ALA A 170 -0.62 8.68 -10.76
CA ALA A 170 -1.81 8.25 -11.49
C ALA A 170 -3.05 9.11 -11.22
N ALA A 171 -3.19 9.67 -10.00
CA ALA A 171 -4.38 10.42 -9.59
C ALA A 171 -4.12 11.90 -9.30
N GLY A 172 -2.87 12.38 -9.39
CA GLY A 172 -2.53 13.78 -9.18
C GLY A 172 -2.67 14.26 -7.74
N ILE A 173 -2.63 13.33 -6.76
CA ILE A 173 -2.63 13.70 -5.33
C ILE A 173 -1.32 14.42 -5.00
N ASP A 174 -1.43 15.58 -4.36
CA ASP A 174 -0.27 16.38 -3.94
C ASP A 174 0.62 15.56 -2.97
N PRO A 175 1.89 15.29 -3.32
CA PRO A 175 2.78 14.47 -2.50
C PRO A 175 3.15 15.12 -1.15
N SER A 176 2.90 16.42 -0.98
CA SER A 176 3.04 17.09 0.32
C SER A 176 1.90 16.77 1.28
N MET A 177 0.77 16.25 0.80
CA MET A 177 -0.41 15.94 1.63
C MET A 177 -0.50 14.47 2.05
N VAL A 178 0.54 13.67 1.79
CA VAL A 178 0.53 12.23 2.04
C VAL A 178 1.57 11.81 3.07
N LEU A 179 1.25 10.78 3.85
CA LEU A 179 2.13 10.22 4.87
C LEU A 179 2.13 8.68 4.80
N PRO A 180 3.24 8.05 4.39
CA PRO A 180 3.41 6.60 4.52
C PRO A 180 3.60 6.23 5.98
N LEU A 181 3.04 5.11 6.42
CA LEU A 181 3.10 4.69 7.81
C LEU A 181 3.20 3.17 7.94
N VAL A 182 4.05 2.71 8.87
CA VAL A 182 4.08 1.32 9.32
C VAL A 182 3.78 1.22 10.81
N ILE A 183 2.95 0.25 11.19
CA ILE A 183 2.75 -0.18 12.57
C ILE A 183 3.65 -1.40 12.80
N ASP A 184 4.73 -1.18 13.55
CA ASP A 184 5.64 -2.25 13.98
C ASP A 184 5.06 -2.94 15.22
N ALA A 185 4.29 -4.00 14.98
CA ALA A 185 3.74 -4.87 16.01
C ALA A 185 4.66 -6.06 16.36
N GLY A 186 5.91 -6.08 15.87
CA GLY A 186 6.75 -7.27 15.78
C GLY A 186 6.57 -8.02 14.45
N THR A 187 7.26 -9.15 14.30
CA THR A 187 7.17 -10.02 13.12
C THR A 187 7.28 -11.49 13.52
N ASN A 188 6.55 -12.37 12.82
CA ASN A 188 6.65 -13.82 12.99
C ASN A 188 7.66 -14.46 12.02
N ARG A 189 8.30 -13.65 11.15
CA ARG A 189 9.32 -14.12 10.22
C ARG A 189 10.65 -14.32 10.96
N LYS A 190 11.06 -15.58 11.11
CA LYS A 190 12.31 -15.94 11.83
C LYS A 190 13.54 -15.31 11.21
N GLU A 191 13.59 -15.24 9.89
CA GLU A 191 14.70 -14.66 9.14
C GLU A 191 14.93 -13.19 9.51
N LEU A 192 13.87 -12.42 9.79
CA LEU A 192 14.00 -11.03 10.23
C LEU A 192 14.41 -10.94 11.71
N LEU A 193 13.84 -11.79 12.56
CA LEU A 193 14.21 -11.84 13.98
C LEU A 193 15.70 -12.17 14.18
N GLU A 194 16.24 -13.04 13.33
CA GLU A 194 17.63 -13.48 13.33
C GLU A 194 18.57 -12.57 12.53
N ASN A 195 18.07 -11.75 11.61
CA ASN A 195 18.89 -10.84 10.80
C ASN A 195 19.46 -9.70 11.69
N PRO A 196 20.79 -9.57 11.86
CA PRO A 196 21.39 -8.54 12.71
C PRO A 196 21.13 -7.10 12.23
N ASN A 197 20.82 -6.90 10.94
CA ASN A 197 20.54 -5.59 10.37
C ASN A 197 19.06 -5.21 10.47
N TYR A 198 18.17 -6.13 10.83
CA TYR A 198 16.73 -5.84 10.93
C TYR A 198 16.44 -4.65 11.85
N LEU A 199 15.73 -3.66 11.29
CA LEU A 199 15.43 -2.37 11.92
C LEU A 199 14.13 -2.36 12.74
N GLY A 200 13.32 -3.42 12.68
CA GLY A 200 12.07 -3.52 13.44
C GLY A 200 12.20 -4.23 14.79
N ASN A 201 11.07 -4.35 15.48
CA ASN A 201 10.94 -5.04 16.76
C ASN A 201 11.30 -6.52 16.66
N ARG A 202 12.22 -6.97 17.52
CA ARG A 202 12.72 -8.36 17.56
C ARG A 202 11.89 -9.25 18.49
N HIS A 203 10.59 -9.27 18.28
CA HIS A 203 9.67 -10.19 18.95
C HIS A 203 8.54 -10.60 18.01
N GLU A 204 7.89 -11.73 18.32
CA GLU A 204 6.69 -12.18 17.62
C GLU A 204 5.58 -11.13 17.69
N ARG A 205 4.67 -11.17 16.71
CA ARG A 205 3.61 -10.17 16.58
C ARG A 205 2.71 -10.12 17.80
N VAL A 206 2.49 -8.91 18.31
CA VAL A 206 1.47 -8.65 19.33
C VAL A 206 0.07 -8.81 18.71
N ARG A 207 -0.82 -9.51 19.41
CA ARG A 207 -2.18 -9.86 18.96
C ARG A 207 -3.24 -9.45 19.98
N GLY A 208 -4.50 -9.52 19.55
CA GLY A 208 -5.66 -9.33 20.42
C GLY A 208 -5.82 -7.89 20.88
N ASP A 209 -6.40 -7.71 22.07
CA ASP A 209 -6.81 -6.41 22.60
C ASP A 209 -5.65 -5.39 22.62
N ARG A 210 -4.44 -5.80 23.02
CA ARG A 210 -3.27 -4.90 23.02
C ARG A 210 -2.99 -4.31 21.64
N TYR A 211 -3.15 -5.09 20.57
CA TYR A 211 -2.96 -4.61 19.21
C TYR A 211 -4.11 -3.69 18.78
N TYR A 212 -5.36 -4.07 19.07
CA TYR A 212 -6.51 -3.25 18.69
C TYR A 212 -6.60 -1.93 19.46
N ASP A 213 -6.20 -1.91 20.73
CA ASP A 213 -6.10 -0.69 21.54
C ASP A 213 -5.04 0.27 20.97
N PHE A 214 -3.91 -0.28 20.48
CA PHE A 214 -2.88 0.51 19.80
C PHE A 214 -3.40 1.12 18.50
N VAL A 215 -4.08 0.33 17.67
CA VAL A 215 -4.71 0.81 16.42
C VAL A 215 -5.77 1.88 16.73
N ASP A 216 -6.57 1.71 17.78
CA ASP A 216 -7.53 2.73 18.23
C ASP A 216 -6.86 4.04 18.60
N GLN A 217 -5.81 3.97 19.42
CA GLN A 217 -5.08 5.16 19.83
C GLN A 217 -4.43 5.86 18.62
N PHE A 218 -3.91 5.10 17.66
CA PHE A 218 -3.43 5.62 16.39
C PHE A 218 -4.53 6.36 15.62
N VAL A 219 -5.66 5.72 15.35
CA VAL A 219 -6.74 6.31 14.55
C VAL A 219 -7.28 7.58 15.21
N GLN A 220 -7.57 7.54 16.50
CA GLN A 220 -8.07 8.70 17.26
C GLN A 220 -7.07 9.86 17.25
N THR A 221 -5.78 9.56 17.36
CA THR A 221 -4.73 10.59 17.31
C THR A 221 -4.60 11.16 15.91
N ALA A 222 -4.61 10.32 14.88
CA ALA A 222 -4.49 10.73 13.48
C ALA A 222 -5.65 11.61 13.04
N GLU A 223 -6.90 11.27 13.37
CA GLU A 223 -8.07 12.10 13.05
C GLU A 223 -8.04 13.46 13.75
N ARG A 224 -7.58 13.48 15.02
CA ARG A 224 -7.43 14.74 15.77
C ARG A 224 -6.37 15.64 15.17
N LEU A 225 -5.23 15.08 14.75
CA LEU A 225 -4.13 15.84 14.16
C LEU A 225 -4.40 16.25 12.71
N PHE A 226 -5.14 15.43 11.96
CA PHE A 226 -5.37 15.59 10.53
C PHE A 226 -6.89 15.56 10.24
N PRO A 227 -7.63 16.68 10.43
CA PRO A 227 -9.10 16.69 10.36
C PRO A 227 -9.72 16.35 8.99
N LYS A 228 -8.90 16.30 7.93
CA LYS A 228 -9.31 15.95 6.56
C LYS A 228 -8.73 14.61 6.11
N LEU A 229 -8.32 13.77 7.08
CA LEU A 229 -7.68 12.50 6.81
C LEU A 229 -8.60 11.54 6.07
N TYR A 230 -8.05 10.94 5.02
CA TYR A 230 -8.51 9.69 4.44
C TYR A 230 -7.50 8.59 4.79
N LEU A 231 -7.97 7.51 5.38
CA LEU A 231 -7.10 6.44 5.88
C LEU A 231 -7.19 5.19 4.99
N HIS A 232 -6.08 4.81 4.40
CA HIS A 232 -5.92 3.65 3.52
C HIS A 232 -5.19 2.55 4.30
N TRP A 233 -5.84 1.41 4.52
CA TRP A 233 -5.24 0.21 5.11
C TRP A 233 -4.69 -0.72 4.04
N GLU A 234 -3.43 -1.11 4.16
CA GLU A 234 -2.72 -1.90 3.15
C GLU A 234 -2.00 -3.09 3.79
N ASP A 235 -2.10 -4.27 3.17
CA ASP A 235 -1.29 -5.46 3.48
C ASP A 235 -1.35 -5.90 4.96
N PHE A 236 -2.51 -5.71 5.57
CA PHE A 236 -2.77 -6.18 6.93
C PHE A 236 -2.97 -7.69 6.98
N GLY A 237 -2.55 -8.28 8.10
CA GLY A 237 -2.83 -9.68 8.41
C GLY A 237 -4.30 -10.02 8.28
N ARG A 238 -4.61 -11.20 7.74
CA ARG A 238 -5.98 -11.62 7.40
C ARG A 238 -6.98 -11.50 8.56
N SER A 239 -6.55 -11.79 9.79
CA SER A 239 -7.39 -11.66 10.98
C SER A 239 -7.66 -10.21 11.37
N ASN A 240 -6.78 -9.27 11.00
CA ASN A 240 -6.85 -7.87 11.39
C ASN A 240 -7.56 -7.02 10.33
N ALA A 241 -7.23 -7.21 9.04
CA ALA A 241 -7.70 -6.36 7.94
C ALA A 241 -9.22 -6.13 7.95
N ALA A 242 -9.99 -7.22 8.04
CA ALA A 242 -11.44 -7.12 8.02
C ALA A 242 -12.03 -6.57 9.34
N ASN A 243 -11.45 -6.91 10.49
CA ASN A 243 -11.89 -6.41 11.79
C ASN A 243 -11.68 -4.90 11.91
N ILE A 244 -10.50 -4.41 11.49
CA ILE A 244 -10.16 -2.99 11.42
C ILE A 244 -11.11 -2.27 10.46
N LEU A 245 -11.28 -2.79 9.25
CA LEU A 245 -12.15 -2.17 8.26
C LEU A 245 -13.59 -2.04 8.78
N GLU A 246 -14.19 -3.12 9.30
CA GLU A 246 -15.58 -3.10 9.77
C GLU A 246 -15.78 -2.16 10.97
N LYS A 247 -14.76 -2.01 11.83
CA LYS A 247 -14.80 -1.06 12.93
C LYS A 247 -14.87 0.39 12.42
N TYR A 248 -14.00 0.79 11.50
CA TYR A 248 -13.82 2.20 11.16
C TYR A 248 -14.59 2.69 9.94
N ARG A 249 -14.98 1.81 8.99
CA ARG A 249 -15.61 2.19 7.70
C ARG A 249 -16.91 3.01 7.80
N LYS A 250 -17.58 3.00 8.95
CA LYS A 250 -18.80 3.79 9.21
C LYS A 250 -18.55 5.03 10.07
N GLN A 251 -17.34 5.17 10.60
CA GLN A 251 -16.95 6.23 11.54
C GLN A 251 -16.11 7.29 10.85
N ILE A 252 -15.18 6.87 9.98
CA ILE A 252 -14.17 7.73 9.39
C ILE A 252 -14.07 7.49 7.87
N PRO A 253 -13.54 8.44 7.07
CA PRO A 253 -13.21 8.20 5.67
C PRO A 253 -12.05 7.21 5.54
N THR A 254 -12.37 5.94 5.33
CA THR A 254 -11.37 4.87 5.24
C THR A 254 -11.77 3.74 4.31
N PHE A 255 -10.77 3.03 3.81
CA PHE A 255 -10.94 1.79 3.07
C PHE A 255 -9.72 0.88 3.23
N ASN A 256 -9.88 -0.41 2.92
CA ASN A 256 -8.77 -1.34 2.77
C ASN A 256 -8.65 -1.76 1.30
N ASP A 257 -7.46 -1.60 0.71
CA ASP A 257 -7.25 -1.85 -0.72
C ASP A 257 -7.31 -3.33 -1.06
N ASP A 258 -6.80 -4.20 -0.21
CA ASP A 258 -6.82 -5.66 -0.41
C ASP A 258 -8.25 -6.20 -0.52
N ILE A 259 -9.15 -5.73 0.36
CA ILE A 259 -10.55 -6.16 0.39
C ILE A 259 -11.35 -5.44 -0.69
N GLN A 260 -11.27 -4.11 -0.74
CA GLN A 260 -12.20 -3.28 -1.51
C GLN A 260 -11.61 -2.87 -2.86
N GLY A 261 -10.33 -2.49 -2.89
CA GLY A 261 -9.59 -2.11 -4.09
C GLY A 261 -9.41 -3.28 -5.07
N THR A 262 -8.92 -4.41 -4.59
CA THR A 262 -8.81 -5.63 -5.41
C THR A 262 -10.19 -6.07 -5.91
N GLY A 263 -11.21 -5.99 -5.04
CA GLY A 263 -12.58 -6.32 -5.43
C GLY A 263 -13.12 -5.44 -6.58
N ILE A 264 -12.85 -4.12 -6.56
CA ILE A 264 -13.37 -3.22 -7.60
C ILE A 264 -12.63 -3.38 -8.93
N VAL A 265 -11.31 -3.56 -8.92
CA VAL A 265 -10.54 -3.77 -10.16
C VAL A 265 -10.88 -5.11 -10.81
N THR A 266 -11.07 -6.17 -10.01
CA THR A 266 -11.52 -7.47 -10.54
C THR A 266 -12.92 -7.39 -11.14
N LEU A 267 -13.85 -6.67 -10.49
CA LEU A 267 -15.19 -6.46 -11.04
C LEU A 267 -15.13 -5.69 -12.38
N GLY A 268 -14.28 -4.66 -12.48
CA GLY A 268 -14.03 -3.95 -13.74
C GLY A 268 -13.53 -4.88 -14.86
N GLY A 269 -12.60 -5.79 -14.53
CA GLY A 269 -12.14 -6.82 -15.46
C GLY A 269 -13.24 -7.78 -15.90
N ILE A 270 -14.11 -8.21 -14.98
CA ILE A 270 -15.28 -9.03 -15.29
C ILE A 270 -16.23 -8.29 -16.25
N PHE A 271 -16.54 -7.02 -16.00
CA PHE A 271 -17.36 -6.24 -16.92
C PHE A 271 -16.73 -6.09 -18.30
N GLY A 272 -15.42 -5.87 -18.39
CA GLY A 272 -14.69 -5.89 -19.65
C GLY A 272 -14.86 -7.20 -20.42
N SER A 273 -14.77 -8.34 -19.72
CA SER A 273 -15.00 -9.67 -20.30
C SER A 273 -16.45 -9.89 -20.73
N LEU A 274 -17.43 -9.43 -19.93
CA LEU A 274 -18.85 -9.55 -20.25
C LEU A 274 -19.23 -8.71 -21.47
N ALA A 275 -18.62 -7.54 -21.65
CA ALA A 275 -18.81 -6.71 -22.84
C ALA A 275 -18.37 -7.41 -24.14
N ILE A 276 -17.36 -8.30 -24.06
CA ILE A 276 -16.87 -9.09 -25.19
C ILE A 276 -17.77 -10.31 -25.44
N THR A 277 -18.15 -11.01 -24.36
CA THR A 277 -18.89 -12.28 -24.45
C THR A 277 -20.40 -12.10 -24.62
N GLY A 278 -20.94 -10.90 -24.31
CA GLY A 278 -22.37 -10.60 -24.35
C GLY A 278 -23.18 -11.22 -23.20
N GLY A 279 -22.51 -11.76 -22.18
CA GLY A 279 -23.15 -12.37 -21.00
C GLY A 279 -23.54 -11.35 -19.93
N LYS A 280 -24.27 -11.82 -18.91
CA LYS A 280 -24.59 -11.04 -17.70
C LYS A 280 -23.84 -11.57 -16.50
N LEU A 281 -23.58 -10.71 -15.52
CA LEU A 281 -22.98 -11.07 -14.23
C LEU A 281 -23.83 -12.14 -13.54
N ALA A 282 -25.16 -11.94 -13.58
CA ALA A 282 -26.16 -12.86 -13.04
C ALA A 282 -26.12 -14.29 -13.60
N ASP A 283 -25.55 -14.51 -14.78
CA ASP A 283 -25.52 -15.82 -15.44
C ASP A 283 -24.24 -16.61 -15.13
N GLN A 284 -23.22 -15.97 -14.55
CA GLN A 284 -21.91 -16.58 -14.34
C GLN A 284 -21.87 -17.46 -13.08
N VAL A 285 -20.82 -18.28 -13.02
CA VAL A 285 -20.39 -19.05 -11.86
C VAL A 285 -18.94 -18.68 -11.56
N TYR A 286 -18.67 -18.31 -10.32
CA TYR A 286 -17.38 -17.77 -9.89
C TYR A 286 -16.68 -18.78 -8.99
N LEU A 287 -15.43 -19.11 -9.30
CA LEU A 287 -14.55 -19.84 -8.41
C LEU A 287 -13.38 -18.93 -8.03
N CYS A 288 -13.24 -18.67 -6.73
CA CYS A 288 -12.13 -17.92 -6.15
C CYS A 288 -11.12 -18.92 -5.56
N PHE A 289 -9.90 -18.92 -6.08
CA PHE A 289 -8.79 -19.71 -5.56
C PHE A 289 -7.93 -18.83 -4.65
N GLY A 290 -7.91 -19.16 -3.36
CA GLY A 290 -7.35 -18.36 -2.27
C GLY A 290 -8.47 -17.69 -1.45
N GLY A 291 -8.74 -18.19 -0.24
CA GLY A 291 -9.79 -17.67 0.66
C GLY A 291 -9.34 -16.54 1.59
N GLY A 292 -8.24 -15.87 1.25
CA GLY A 292 -7.63 -14.78 2.02
C GLY A 292 -8.42 -13.46 2.01
N THR A 293 -7.80 -12.40 2.49
CA THR A 293 -8.35 -11.03 2.52
C THR A 293 -8.85 -10.59 1.14
N ALA A 294 -7.99 -10.71 0.11
CA ALA A 294 -8.32 -10.34 -1.26
C ALA A 294 -9.40 -11.24 -1.88
N GLY A 295 -9.25 -12.57 -1.80
CA GLY A 295 -10.19 -13.50 -2.41
C GLY A 295 -11.62 -13.37 -1.87
N ALA A 296 -11.76 -13.25 -0.54
CA ALA A 296 -13.06 -12.99 0.06
C ALA A 296 -13.61 -11.60 -0.26
N GLY A 297 -12.73 -10.58 -0.33
CA GLY A 297 -13.10 -9.22 -0.77
C GLY A 297 -13.63 -9.18 -2.20
N ILE A 298 -12.96 -9.84 -3.13
CA ILE A 298 -13.38 -9.99 -4.54
C ILE A 298 -14.74 -10.68 -4.61
N ALA A 299 -14.88 -11.86 -4.00
CA ALA A 299 -16.13 -12.61 -4.03
C ALA A 299 -17.29 -11.78 -3.45
N SER A 300 -17.06 -11.07 -2.34
CA SER A 300 -18.06 -10.17 -1.73
C SER A 300 -18.42 -9.00 -2.65
N ARG A 301 -17.45 -8.37 -3.32
CA ARG A 301 -17.71 -7.24 -4.21
C ARG A 301 -18.51 -7.66 -5.45
N VAL A 302 -18.15 -8.78 -6.08
CA VAL A 302 -18.88 -9.32 -7.24
C VAL A 302 -20.29 -9.76 -6.84
N LEU A 303 -20.43 -10.45 -5.70
CA LEU A 303 -21.75 -10.85 -5.17
C LEU A 303 -22.65 -9.63 -4.92
N ARG A 304 -22.13 -8.57 -4.29
CA ARG A 304 -22.89 -7.34 -4.05
C ARG A 304 -23.36 -6.68 -5.35
N GLU A 305 -22.55 -6.74 -6.40
CA GLU A 305 -22.95 -6.23 -7.71
C GLU A 305 -24.08 -7.05 -8.34
N MET A 306 -24.01 -8.39 -8.24
CA MET A 306 -25.10 -9.26 -8.67
C MET A 306 -26.41 -8.96 -7.93
N VAL A 307 -26.31 -8.71 -6.62
CA VAL A 307 -27.47 -8.34 -5.81
C VAL A 307 -28.04 -6.99 -6.24
N SER A 308 -27.20 -6.00 -6.56
CA SER A 308 -27.70 -4.72 -7.08
C SER A 308 -28.32 -4.81 -8.47
N GLU A 309 -27.93 -5.80 -9.28
CA GLU A 309 -28.60 -6.13 -10.56
C GLU A 309 -29.95 -6.87 -10.37
N GLY A 310 -30.33 -7.18 -9.12
CA GLY A 310 -31.63 -7.77 -8.77
C GLY A 310 -31.62 -9.28 -8.52
N VAL A 311 -30.45 -9.92 -8.47
CA VAL A 311 -30.35 -11.33 -8.06
C VAL A 311 -30.59 -11.43 -6.54
N PRO A 312 -31.53 -12.28 -6.07
CA PRO A 312 -31.69 -12.50 -4.63
C PRO A 312 -30.38 -13.00 -4.00
N GLU A 313 -30.01 -12.46 -2.84
CA GLU A 313 -28.70 -12.71 -2.21
C GLU A 313 -28.41 -14.21 -2.00
N GLU A 314 -29.39 -14.98 -1.52
CA GLU A 314 -29.29 -16.44 -1.37
C GLU A 314 -29.01 -17.17 -2.69
N GLU A 315 -29.57 -16.70 -3.81
CA GLU A 315 -29.30 -17.26 -5.14
C GLU A 315 -27.92 -16.81 -5.67
N ALA A 316 -27.48 -15.61 -5.32
CA ALA A 316 -26.14 -15.14 -5.65
C ALA A 316 -25.08 -16.02 -5.00
N TYR A 317 -25.18 -16.32 -3.69
CA TYR A 317 -24.21 -17.16 -2.96
C TYR A 317 -24.02 -18.56 -3.59
N LYS A 318 -25.06 -19.14 -4.19
CA LYS A 318 -24.96 -20.45 -4.87
C LYS A 318 -23.96 -20.45 -6.02
N ARG A 319 -23.70 -19.29 -6.63
CA ARG A 319 -22.82 -19.12 -7.79
C ARG A 319 -21.35 -18.91 -7.43
N PHE A 320 -21.03 -18.67 -6.16
CA PHE A 320 -19.66 -18.44 -5.71
C PHE A 320 -19.09 -19.67 -5.04
N PHE A 321 -17.90 -20.08 -5.43
CA PHE A 321 -17.14 -21.17 -4.83
C PHE A 321 -15.82 -20.60 -4.35
N MET A 322 -15.46 -20.93 -3.12
CA MET A 322 -14.18 -20.50 -2.55
C MET A 322 -13.35 -21.74 -2.24
N VAL A 323 -12.14 -21.76 -2.80
CA VAL A 323 -11.15 -22.82 -2.61
C VAL A 323 -9.96 -22.21 -1.90
N ASP A 324 -9.48 -22.83 -0.85
CA ASP A 324 -8.29 -22.40 -0.11
C ASP A 324 -7.33 -23.60 0.05
N LYS A 325 -6.29 -23.49 0.89
CA LYS A 325 -5.33 -24.57 1.15
C LYS A 325 -5.98 -25.90 1.59
N GLN A 326 -7.19 -25.85 2.15
CA GLN A 326 -8.00 -27.00 2.57
C GLN A 326 -8.95 -27.52 1.48
N GLY A 327 -8.80 -27.06 0.24
CA GLY A 327 -9.75 -27.35 -0.85
C GLY A 327 -10.98 -26.44 -0.82
N LEU A 328 -12.11 -26.93 -1.34
CA LEU A 328 -13.40 -26.24 -1.33
C LEU A 328 -13.87 -26.03 0.11
N LEU A 329 -14.26 -24.81 0.43
CA LEU A 329 -14.71 -24.47 1.78
C LEU A 329 -16.12 -25.01 2.05
N PHE A 330 -16.25 -25.76 3.15
CA PHE A 330 -17.52 -26.29 3.63
C PHE A 330 -17.91 -25.67 4.97
N ASP A 331 -19.21 -25.55 5.23
CA ASP A 331 -19.77 -24.88 6.41
C ASP A 331 -19.51 -25.59 7.74
N ASP A 332 -19.09 -26.86 7.67
CA ASP A 332 -18.67 -27.71 8.79
C ASP A 332 -17.18 -27.59 9.14
N MET A 333 -16.43 -26.70 8.46
CA MET A 333 -15.03 -26.42 8.79
C MET A 333 -14.91 -25.48 10.00
N ASP A 334 -14.12 -25.88 11.00
CA ASP A 334 -13.97 -25.14 12.26
C ASP A 334 -13.11 -23.87 12.12
N ASP A 335 -12.22 -23.82 11.12
CA ASP A 335 -11.20 -22.78 10.95
C ASP A 335 -11.59 -21.65 9.97
N LEU A 336 -12.85 -21.58 9.54
CA LEU A 336 -13.32 -20.54 8.64
C LEU A 336 -13.37 -19.15 9.30
N THR A 337 -12.79 -18.16 8.60
CA THR A 337 -12.93 -16.75 8.99
C THR A 337 -14.36 -16.25 8.76
N PRO A 338 -14.78 -15.17 9.44
CA PRO A 338 -16.10 -14.57 9.21
C PRO A 338 -16.35 -14.20 7.74
N GLN A 339 -15.30 -13.86 6.99
CA GLN A 339 -15.37 -13.48 5.58
C GLN A 339 -15.49 -14.71 4.64
N GLN A 340 -15.00 -15.87 5.06
CA GLN A 340 -15.16 -17.13 4.31
C GLN A 340 -16.53 -17.76 4.50
N ARG A 341 -17.08 -17.71 5.72
CA ARG A 341 -18.32 -18.41 6.10
C ARG A 341 -19.48 -18.19 5.13
N PRO A 342 -19.75 -16.98 4.61
CA PRO A 342 -20.83 -16.77 3.64
C PRO A 342 -20.65 -17.54 2.32
N PHE A 343 -19.42 -17.88 1.94
CA PHE A 343 -19.11 -18.60 0.68
C PHE A 343 -18.95 -20.11 0.86
N ALA A 344 -18.99 -20.59 2.10
CA ALA A 344 -18.86 -22.00 2.42
C ALA A 344 -20.08 -22.79 1.91
N LYS A 345 -19.84 -24.00 1.42
CA LYS A 345 -20.87 -24.89 0.89
C LYS A 345 -21.34 -25.88 1.94
N LYS A 346 -22.59 -26.35 1.83
CA LYS A 346 -23.06 -27.48 2.63
C LYS A 346 -22.41 -28.75 2.11
N ARG A 347 -21.70 -29.49 2.97
CA ARG A 347 -21.03 -30.73 2.56
C ARG A 347 -21.99 -31.75 1.95
N SER A 348 -23.21 -31.84 2.49
CA SER A 348 -24.27 -32.74 2.01
C SER A 348 -24.69 -32.51 0.56
N ASP A 349 -24.44 -31.33 0.00
CA ASP A 349 -24.84 -30.99 -1.37
C ASP A 349 -23.85 -31.55 -2.41
N TYR A 350 -22.72 -32.12 -1.98
CA TYR A 350 -21.63 -32.57 -2.85
C TYR A 350 -21.33 -34.06 -2.62
N PRO A 351 -21.72 -34.97 -3.55
CA PRO A 351 -21.55 -36.41 -3.39
C PRO A 351 -20.08 -36.86 -3.38
N ASN A 352 -19.16 -36.00 -3.82
CA ASN A 352 -17.72 -36.20 -3.84
C ASN A 352 -16.97 -35.21 -2.94
N ALA A 353 -17.60 -34.70 -1.88
CA ALA A 353 -17.01 -33.71 -0.99
C ALA A 353 -15.61 -34.11 -0.47
N ASP A 354 -15.39 -35.38 -0.15
CA ASP A 354 -14.09 -35.89 0.33
C ASP A 354 -12.95 -35.79 -0.71
N LYS A 355 -13.28 -35.58 -1.99
CA LYS A 355 -12.30 -35.33 -3.07
C LYS A 355 -12.11 -33.85 -3.38
N LEU A 356 -12.94 -32.99 -2.77
CA LEU A 356 -12.92 -31.54 -2.96
C LEU A 356 -12.18 -30.82 -1.83
N THR A 357 -11.88 -31.51 -0.72
CA THR A 357 -11.07 -31.04 0.42
C THR A 357 -9.64 -31.52 0.34
#